data_AF-A0A8S3G2Z7-F1
#
_entry.id   AF-A0A8S3G2Z7-F1
#
_cell.length_a   1.000
_cell.length_b   1.000
_cell.length_c   1.000
_cell.angle_alpha   90.00
_cell.angle_beta   90.00
_cell.angle_gamma   90.00
#
_symmetry.space_group_name_H-M   'P 1'
#
loop_
_entity.id
_entity.type
_entity.pdbx_description
1 polymer ?
#
loop_
_entity_poly.entity_id
_entity_poly.type
_entity_poly.pdbx_seq_one_letter_code
_entity_poly.pdbx_strand_id
1 'polypeptide(L)'
;SEHEQETSTIVCDHIVWTSSLGYLKENFSSIFADEIELIEQKQDAINRLGFDTINKTVLIYEKRFWPDAVGKIMLLDRQKQKSIEFSDSLKTLIKIEQIDERVVNTIIEAVHRYDELRSTNVPILICWFGGSAAVLIEDINENIIGQICHEVLCYYLNLSSKLNKLNRVLK
;
A
#
# COMPACT_ATOMS: atom_id res chain seq x y z
N SER A 1 -16.26 -32.47 0.26
CA SER A 1 -15.21 -32.85 1.22
C SER A 1 -15.20 -31.81 2.31
N GLU A 2 -15.84 -32.14 3.43
CA GLU A 2 -15.86 -31.28 4.62
C GLU A 2 -14.44 -31.25 5.20
N HIS A 3 -13.86 -30.06 5.34
CA HIS A 3 -12.61 -29.89 6.05
C HIS A 3 -12.92 -30.04 7.55
N GLU A 4 -12.52 -31.18 8.13
CA GLU A 4 -12.60 -31.40 9.57
C GLU A 4 -11.70 -30.37 10.28
N GLN A 5 -12.31 -29.49 11.08
CA GLN A 5 -11.62 -28.40 11.74
C GLN A 5 -10.93 -28.95 13.00
N GLU A 6 -9.62 -29.11 12.93
CA GLU A 6 -8.82 -29.69 14.01
C GLU A 6 -8.75 -28.70 15.19
N THR A 7 -9.31 -29.08 16.33
CA THR A 7 -9.32 -28.25 17.56
C THR A 7 -8.25 -28.73 18.52
N SER A 8 -7.40 -27.82 19.01
CA SER A 8 -6.40 -28.10 20.04
C SER A 8 -6.65 -27.29 21.31
N THR A 9 -6.50 -27.90 22.48
CA THR A 9 -6.62 -27.22 23.79
C THR A 9 -5.25 -27.01 24.42
N ILE A 10 -4.97 -25.79 24.86
CA ILE A 10 -3.73 -25.41 25.55
C ILE A 10 -4.09 -24.94 26.96
N VAL A 11 -3.50 -25.55 27.99
CA VAL A 11 -3.67 -25.15 29.40
C VAL A 11 -2.44 -24.36 29.84
N CYS A 12 -2.64 -23.19 30.44
CA CYS A 12 -1.57 -22.33 30.93
C CYS A 12 -2.08 -21.42 32.06
N ASP A 13 -1.15 -20.85 32.84
CA ASP A 13 -1.49 -19.92 33.92
C ASP A 13 -1.79 -18.49 33.40
N HIS A 14 -1.17 -18.11 32.27
CA HIS A 14 -1.26 -16.77 31.70
C HIS A 14 -1.25 -16.79 30.17
N ILE A 15 -2.00 -15.88 29.56
CA ILE A 15 -2.05 -15.65 28.11
C ILE A 15 -1.59 -14.21 27.82
N VAL A 16 -0.64 -14.07 26.89
CA VAL A 16 -0.28 -12.77 26.31
C VAL A 16 -0.87 -12.69 24.91
N TRP A 17 -1.83 -11.78 24.74
CA TRP A 17 -2.56 -11.63 23.48
C TRP A 17 -1.95 -10.55 22.60
N THR A 18 -1.41 -10.93 21.43
CA THR A 18 -0.67 -10.03 20.53
C THR A 18 -1.32 -9.89 19.15
N SER A 19 -2.65 -10.05 19.05
CA SER A 19 -3.34 -9.77 17.77
C SER A 19 -3.29 -8.29 17.43
N SER A 20 -3.47 -7.96 16.14
CA SER A 20 -3.58 -6.57 15.70
C SER A 20 -4.81 -5.89 16.32
N LEU A 21 -4.75 -4.57 16.45
CA LEU A 21 -5.90 -3.78 16.90
C LEU A 21 -7.09 -3.90 15.94
N GLY A 22 -6.85 -3.94 14.62
CA GLY A 22 -7.90 -4.18 13.62
C GLY A 22 -8.66 -5.48 13.87
N TYR A 23 -7.93 -6.57 14.13
CA TYR A 23 -8.55 -7.86 14.46
C TYR A 23 -9.37 -7.78 15.76
N LEU A 24 -8.86 -7.09 16.80
CA LEU A 24 -9.60 -6.89 18.04
C LEU A 24 -10.88 -6.06 17.84
N LYS A 25 -10.85 -5.02 17.01
CA LYS A 25 -12.05 -4.21 16.73
C LYS A 25 -13.20 -5.06 16.18
N GLU A 26 -12.90 -6.08 15.38
CA GLU A 26 -13.89 -6.96 14.75
C GLU A 26 -14.28 -8.15 15.63
N ASN A 27 -13.35 -8.67 16.45
CA ASN A 27 -13.50 -9.99 17.08
C ASN A 27 -13.45 -9.97 18.61
N PHE A 28 -13.12 -8.85 19.27
CA PHE A 28 -12.84 -8.82 20.72
C PHE A 28 -13.99 -9.36 21.57
N SER A 29 -15.23 -8.90 21.32
CA SER A 29 -16.39 -9.37 22.10
C SER A 29 -16.72 -10.85 21.86
N SER A 30 -16.34 -11.40 20.71
CA SER A 30 -16.55 -12.82 20.39
C SER A 30 -15.49 -13.71 21.02
N ILE A 31 -14.23 -13.26 21.06
CA ILE A 31 -13.11 -14.02 21.61
C ILE A 31 -13.22 -14.11 23.14
N PHE A 32 -13.66 -13.02 23.76
CA PHE A 32 -13.75 -12.87 25.21
C PHE A 32 -15.20 -12.91 25.70
N ALA A 33 -16.08 -13.64 24.99
CA ALA A 33 -17.51 -13.68 25.27
C ALA A 33 -17.84 -14.11 26.71
N ASP A 34 -17.02 -14.97 27.30
CA ASP A 34 -17.16 -15.45 28.67
C ASP A 34 -16.54 -14.49 29.72
N GLU A 35 -15.79 -13.48 29.28
CA GLU A 35 -15.02 -12.54 30.12
C GLU A 35 -15.67 -11.14 30.10
N ILE A 36 -16.89 -11.05 30.64
CA ILE A 36 -17.75 -9.85 30.55
C ILE A 36 -17.07 -8.60 31.13
N GLU A 37 -16.41 -8.71 32.30
CA GLU A 37 -15.71 -7.59 32.94
C GLU A 37 -14.58 -7.02 32.06
N LEU A 38 -13.89 -7.90 31.33
CA LEU A 38 -12.82 -7.50 30.42
C LEU A 38 -13.38 -6.72 29.22
N ILE A 39 -14.53 -7.18 28.69
CA ILE A 39 -15.24 -6.48 27.60
C ILE A 39 -15.60 -5.07 28.05
N GLU A 40 -16.27 -4.92 29.19
CA GLU A 40 -16.70 -3.61 29.71
C GLU A 40 -15.51 -2.65 29.92
N GLN A 41 -14.37 -3.16 30.39
CA GLN A 41 -13.20 -2.34 30.67
C GLN A 41 -12.41 -1.91 29.41
N LYS A 42 -12.41 -2.73 28.35
CA LYS A 42 -11.47 -2.57 27.23
C LYS A 42 -12.12 -2.27 25.89
N GLN A 43 -13.35 -2.71 25.64
CA GLN A 43 -14.03 -2.55 24.35
C GLN A 43 -14.05 -1.10 23.90
N ASP A 44 -14.32 -0.22 24.85
CA ASP A 44 -14.44 1.21 24.67
C ASP A 44 -13.12 1.86 24.21
N ALA A 45 -11.99 1.42 24.78
CA ALA A 45 -10.66 1.82 24.35
C ALA A 45 -10.32 1.26 22.96
N ILE A 46 -10.62 -0.02 22.72
CA ILE A 46 -10.41 -0.68 21.42
C ILE A 46 -11.16 0.04 20.31
N ASN A 47 -12.42 0.44 20.55
CA ASN A 47 -13.24 1.15 19.57
C ASN A 47 -12.71 2.56 19.28
N ARG A 48 -12.23 3.29 20.30
CA ARG A 48 -11.76 4.66 20.16
C ARG A 48 -10.36 4.80 19.55
N LEU A 49 -9.49 3.79 19.67
CA LEU A 49 -8.16 3.83 19.05
C LEU A 49 -8.27 3.78 17.53
N GLY A 50 -7.52 4.64 16.83
CA GLY A 50 -7.44 4.61 15.37
C GLY A 50 -6.67 3.39 14.87
N PHE A 51 -7.17 2.76 13.81
CA PHE A 51 -6.46 1.71 13.08
C PHE A 51 -6.74 1.95 11.59
N ASP A 52 -5.69 2.19 10.82
CA ASP A 52 -5.78 2.65 9.42
C ASP A 52 -4.77 1.90 8.55
N THR A 53 -4.91 2.04 7.24
CA THR A 53 -4.15 1.32 6.23
C THR A 53 -3.06 2.20 5.63
N ILE A 54 -1.85 1.65 5.54
CA ILE A 54 -0.75 2.19 4.76
C ILE A 54 -0.23 1.06 3.88
N ASN A 55 -0.09 1.33 2.59
CA ASN A 55 0.49 0.38 1.65
C ASN A 55 1.72 0.95 0.96
N LYS A 56 2.51 0.07 0.36
CA LYS A 56 3.73 0.41 -0.35
C LYS A 56 3.82 -0.38 -1.65
N THR A 57 4.37 0.25 -2.67
CA THR A 57 4.67 -0.41 -3.94
C THR A 57 6.17 -0.36 -4.17
N VAL A 58 6.79 -1.53 -4.30
CA VAL A 58 8.22 -1.68 -4.55
C VAL A 58 8.46 -1.70 -6.06
N LEU A 59 9.24 -0.74 -6.53
CA LEU A 59 9.61 -0.55 -7.93
C LEU A 59 11.06 -0.98 -8.13
N ILE A 60 11.26 -2.04 -8.93
CA ILE A 60 12.57 -2.62 -9.19
C ILE A 60 12.99 -2.26 -10.61
N TYR A 61 14.20 -1.71 -10.75
CA TYR A 61 14.74 -1.28 -12.02
C TYR A 61 16.04 -2.03 -12.35
N GLU A 62 16.32 -2.22 -13.64
CA GLU A 62 17.60 -2.77 -14.09
C GLU A 62 18.75 -1.80 -13.83
N LYS A 63 18.50 -0.51 -14.09
CA LYS A 63 19.49 0.56 -13.94
C LYS A 63 18.86 1.74 -13.21
N ARG A 64 19.63 2.29 -12.27
CA ARG A 64 19.31 3.54 -11.59
C ARG A 64 19.30 4.71 -12.58
N PHE A 65 18.25 5.53 -12.51
CA PHE A 65 18.12 6.77 -13.30
C PHE A 65 17.92 8.01 -12.43
N TRP A 66 17.83 7.86 -11.11
CA TRP A 66 17.83 8.96 -10.14
C TRP A 66 19.25 9.18 -9.56
N PRO A 67 19.54 10.35 -8.97
CA PRO A 67 20.90 10.68 -8.51
C PRO A 67 21.38 9.83 -7.32
N ASP A 68 22.69 9.56 -7.27
CA ASP A 68 23.28 8.64 -6.28
C ASP A 68 23.24 9.13 -4.82
N ALA A 69 23.15 10.44 -4.61
CA ALA A 69 23.06 11.04 -3.27
C ALA A 69 21.64 11.07 -2.71
N VAL A 70 20.63 10.58 -3.44
CA VAL A 70 19.22 10.72 -3.07
C VAL A 70 18.71 9.48 -2.35
N GLY A 71 18.53 9.55 -1.02
CA GLY A 71 17.89 8.48 -0.25
C GLY A 71 16.36 8.52 -0.28
N LYS A 72 15.77 9.68 -0.61
CA LYS A 72 14.34 9.92 -0.65
C LYS A 72 13.99 10.96 -1.72
N ILE A 73 12.92 10.73 -2.46
CA ILE A 73 12.34 11.67 -3.42
C ILE A 73 10.94 12.04 -2.91
N MET A 74 10.69 13.33 -2.68
CA MET A 74 9.37 13.85 -2.32
C MET A 74 8.85 14.71 -3.46
N LEU A 75 7.65 14.40 -3.92
CA LEU A 75 6.98 15.13 -4.99
C LEU A 75 6.09 16.21 -4.38
N LEU A 76 6.27 17.46 -4.83
CA LEU A 76 5.46 18.59 -4.41
C LEU A 76 4.70 19.12 -5.61
N ASP A 77 3.41 18.79 -5.69
CA ASP A 77 2.51 19.43 -6.64
C ASP A 77 2.06 20.79 -6.10
N ARG A 78 2.51 21.88 -6.73
CA ARG A 78 2.10 23.24 -6.37
C ARG A 78 0.87 23.72 -7.11
N GLN A 79 0.50 23.09 -8.23
CA GLN A 79 -0.49 23.65 -9.13
C GLN A 79 -1.75 22.81 -9.25
N LYS A 80 -1.78 21.53 -8.88
CA LYS A 80 -2.96 20.62 -9.01
C LYS A 80 -3.62 20.57 -10.40
N GLN A 81 -3.12 21.34 -11.38
CA GLN A 81 -3.81 21.68 -12.63
C GLN A 81 -3.22 20.97 -13.84
N LYS A 82 -1.98 20.46 -13.74
CA LYS A 82 -1.39 19.70 -14.85
C LYS A 82 -1.78 18.23 -14.72
N SER A 83 -2.63 17.78 -15.63
CA SER A 83 -2.85 16.35 -15.84
C SER A 83 -1.54 15.71 -16.30
N ILE A 84 -1.19 14.58 -15.68
CA ILE A 84 -0.08 13.75 -16.13
C ILE A 84 -0.57 12.98 -17.36
N GLU A 85 0.08 13.19 -18.50
CA GLU A 85 -0.25 12.45 -19.71
C GLU A 85 0.43 11.09 -19.69
N PHE A 86 -0.35 10.04 -19.41
CA PHE A 86 0.15 8.67 -19.41
C PHE A 86 0.37 8.09 -20.80
N SER A 87 1.25 7.08 -20.85
CA SER A 87 1.48 6.27 -22.04
C SER A 87 0.21 5.58 -22.54
N ASP A 88 0.12 5.38 -23.85
CA ASP A 88 -1.02 4.66 -24.46
C ASP A 88 -1.16 3.23 -23.94
N SER A 89 -0.04 2.59 -23.58
CA SER A 89 -0.01 1.29 -22.92
C SER A 89 -0.72 1.31 -21.57
N LEU A 90 -0.40 2.27 -20.70
CA LEU A 90 -1.03 2.36 -19.38
C LEU A 90 -2.51 2.74 -19.51
N LYS A 91 -2.84 3.69 -20.39
CA LYS A 91 -4.23 4.05 -20.70
C LYS A 91 -5.05 2.85 -21.17
N THR A 92 -4.44 1.96 -21.97
CA THR A 92 -5.10 0.73 -22.47
C THR A 92 -5.33 -0.26 -21.34
N LEU A 93 -4.33 -0.50 -20.48
CA LEU A 93 -4.46 -1.41 -19.33
C LEU A 93 -5.54 -0.94 -18.35
N ILE A 94 -5.57 0.35 -18.01
CA ILE A 94 -6.59 0.96 -17.15
C ILE A 94 -8.00 0.71 -17.70
N LYS A 95 -8.18 0.85 -19.03
CA LYS A 95 -9.47 0.60 -19.70
C LYS A 95 -9.86 -0.88 -19.69
N ILE A 96 -8.91 -1.78 -19.95
CA ILE A 96 -9.16 -3.24 -19.94
C ILE A 96 -9.61 -3.70 -18.56
N GLU A 97 -8.98 -3.18 -17.51
CA GLU A 97 -9.26 -3.52 -16.12
C GLU A 97 -10.43 -2.70 -15.54
N GLN A 98 -11.07 -1.87 -16.38
CA GLN A 98 -12.27 -1.10 -16.06
C GLN A 98 -12.13 -0.25 -14.79
N ILE A 99 -10.94 0.31 -14.56
CA ILE A 99 -10.65 1.13 -13.38
C ILE A 99 -11.25 2.53 -13.59
N ASP A 100 -12.05 2.99 -12.63
CA ASP A 100 -12.65 4.32 -12.65
C ASP A 100 -11.58 5.42 -12.66
N GLU A 101 -11.77 6.43 -13.52
CA GLU A 101 -10.86 7.58 -13.64
C GLU A 101 -10.65 8.32 -12.31
N ARG A 102 -11.69 8.41 -11.46
CA ARG A 102 -11.60 9.00 -10.11
C ARG A 102 -10.68 8.21 -9.21
N VAL A 103 -10.70 6.87 -9.32
CA VAL A 103 -9.79 5.99 -8.57
C VAL A 103 -8.36 6.22 -9.04
N VAL A 104 -8.14 6.26 -10.36
CA VAL A 104 -6.82 6.56 -10.94
C VAL A 104 -6.31 7.93 -10.45
N ASN A 105 -7.15 8.97 -10.48
CA ASN A 105 -6.78 10.30 -9.99
C ASN A 105 -6.45 10.31 -8.49
N THR A 106 -7.23 9.60 -7.68
CA THR A 106 -6.96 9.45 -6.24
C THR A 106 -5.60 8.80 -5.99
N ILE A 107 -5.24 7.79 -6.79
CA ILE A 107 -3.93 7.12 -6.70
C ILE A 107 -2.82 8.10 -7.10
N ILE A 108 -2.97 8.83 -8.21
CA ILE A 108 -1.98 9.83 -8.64
C ILE A 108 -1.73 10.88 -7.56
N GLU A 109 -2.79 11.43 -6.97
CA GLU A 109 -2.69 12.44 -5.91
C GLU A 109 -2.00 11.89 -4.65
N ALA A 110 -2.12 10.59 -4.38
CA ALA A 110 -1.46 9.94 -3.26
C ALA A 110 0.03 9.64 -3.51
N VAL A 111 0.51 9.68 -4.75
CA VAL A 111 1.92 9.43 -5.09
C VAL A 111 2.76 10.68 -4.78
N HIS A 112 3.30 10.75 -3.56
CA HIS A 112 4.06 11.91 -3.09
C HIS A 112 5.46 11.58 -2.56
N ARG A 113 5.77 10.30 -2.31
CA ARG A 113 7.04 9.92 -1.68
C ARG A 113 7.58 8.60 -2.20
N TYR A 114 8.87 8.62 -2.53
CA TYR A 114 9.68 7.45 -2.84
C TYR A 114 10.86 7.39 -1.87
N ASP A 115 11.05 6.24 -1.22
CA ASP A 115 12.28 5.95 -0.49
C ASP A 115 13.15 5.01 -1.32
N GLU A 116 14.44 5.28 -1.38
CA GLU A 116 15.39 4.40 -2.02
C GLU A 116 15.86 3.31 -1.05
N LEU A 117 15.81 2.05 -1.49
CA LEU A 117 16.34 0.94 -0.71
C LEU A 117 17.81 0.68 -1.04
N ARG A 118 18.71 1.40 -0.35
CA ARG A 118 20.17 1.30 -0.56
C ARG A 118 20.82 0.01 -0.06
N SER A 119 20.14 -0.74 0.79
CA SER A 119 20.68 -1.96 1.38
C SER A 119 20.79 -3.12 0.40
N THR A 120 20.32 -2.95 -0.84
CA THR A 120 20.41 -3.94 -1.90
C THR A 120 21.36 -3.46 -3.00
N ASN A 121 22.03 -4.39 -3.69
CA ASN A 121 22.79 -4.09 -4.91
C ASN A 121 21.88 -3.89 -6.15
N VAL A 122 20.58 -3.71 -5.94
CA VAL A 122 19.56 -3.61 -6.99
C VAL A 122 18.90 -2.22 -6.89
N PRO A 123 18.75 -1.47 -8.00
CA PRO A 123 18.05 -0.19 -7.98
C PRO A 123 16.57 -0.36 -7.61
N ILE A 124 16.20 0.04 -6.39
CA ILE A 124 14.85 -0.11 -5.84
C ILE A 124 14.34 1.21 -5.27
N LEU A 125 13.11 1.56 -5.64
CA LEU A 125 12.33 2.63 -5.00
C LEU A 125 11.08 2.04 -4.36
N ILE A 126 10.68 2.59 -3.21
CA ILE A 126 9.45 2.23 -2.50
C ILE A 126 8.53 3.45 -2.54
N CYS A 127 7.41 3.33 -3.26
CA CYS A 127 6.34 4.32 -3.26
C CYS A 127 5.38 4.05 -2.10
N TRP A 128 4.99 5.08 -1.37
CA TRP A 128 4.08 4.96 -0.21
C TRP A 128 2.69 5.48 -0.52
N PHE A 129 1.68 4.78 -0.01
CA PHE A 129 0.27 5.13 -0.11
C PHE A 129 -0.35 5.21 1.29
N GLY A 130 -1.04 6.31 1.56
CA GLY A 130 -1.84 6.50 2.77
C GLY A 130 -3.26 6.95 2.41
N GLY A 131 -4.13 7.03 3.41
CA GLY A 131 -5.53 7.42 3.22
C GLY A 131 -6.29 6.47 2.30
N SER A 132 -7.29 6.98 1.58
CA SER A 132 -8.15 6.16 0.71
C SER A 132 -7.37 5.42 -0.38
N ALA A 133 -6.29 6.01 -0.90
CA ALA A 133 -5.47 5.36 -1.92
C ALA A 133 -4.81 4.07 -1.40
N ALA A 134 -4.44 4.00 -0.12
CA ALA A 134 -3.84 2.80 0.45
C ALA A 134 -4.77 1.58 0.34
N VAL A 135 -6.08 1.79 0.57
CA VAL A 135 -7.10 0.74 0.44
C VAL A 135 -7.40 0.47 -1.04
N LEU A 136 -7.60 1.52 -1.86
CA LEU A 136 -7.95 1.36 -3.27
C LEU A 136 -6.93 0.54 -4.06
N ILE A 137 -5.63 0.65 -3.75
CA ILE A 137 -4.62 -0.11 -4.47
C ILE A 137 -4.61 -1.60 -4.13
N GLU A 138 -5.26 -2.06 -3.06
CA GLU A 138 -5.29 -3.48 -2.66
C GLU A 138 -5.98 -4.36 -3.71
N ASP A 139 -7.01 -3.83 -4.35
CA ASP A 139 -7.81 -4.57 -5.34
C ASP A 139 -7.30 -4.41 -6.79
N ILE A 140 -6.31 -3.55 -7.02
CA ILE A 140 -5.80 -3.25 -8.36
C ILE A 140 -4.55 -4.08 -8.66
N ASN A 141 -4.42 -4.53 -9.91
CA ASN A 141 -3.25 -5.25 -10.40
C ASN A 141 -1.95 -4.48 -10.10
N GLU A 142 -0.99 -5.15 -9.47
CA GLU A 142 0.28 -4.56 -9.04
C GLU A 142 1.05 -3.88 -10.19
N ASN A 143 0.98 -4.44 -11.40
CA ASN A 143 1.69 -3.86 -12.55
C ASN A 143 1.10 -2.51 -12.95
N ILE A 144 -0.22 -2.33 -12.85
CA ILE A 144 -0.87 -1.05 -13.14
C ILE A 144 -0.46 -0.01 -12.11
N ILE A 145 -0.50 -0.36 -10.83
CA ILE A 145 -0.07 0.53 -9.74
C ILE A 145 1.40 0.91 -9.90
N GLY A 146 2.27 -0.06 -10.18
CA GLY A 146 3.69 0.20 -10.39
C GLY A 146 3.96 1.08 -11.61
N GLN A 147 3.21 0.91 -12.70
CA GLN A 147 3.32 1.78 -13.88
C GLN A 147 2.81 3.20 -13.60
N ILE A 148 1.71 3.36 -12.86
CA ILE A 148 1.25 4.69 -12.41
C ILE A 148 2.36 5.37 -11.59
N CYS A 149 2.93 4.69 -10.59
CA CYS A 149 4.03 5.24 -9.79
C CYS A 149 5.21 5.62 -10.69
N HIS A 150 5.62 4.72 -11.59
CA HIS A 150 6.75 4.95 -12.48
C HIS A 150 6.55 6.15 -13.41
N GLU A 151 5.38 6.28 -14.04
CA GLU A 151 5.08 7.38 -14.95
C GLU A 151 4.93 8.71 -14.21
N VAL A 152 4.33 8.72 -13.01
CA VAL A 152 4.31 9.91 -12.14
C VAL A 152 5.73 10.34 -11.79
N LEU A 153 6.59 9.42 -11.36
CA LEU A 153 7.99 9.73 -11.05
C LEU A 153 8.73 10.31 -12.27
N CYS A 154 8.58 9.69 -13.44
CA CYS A 154 9.22 10.18 -14.67
C CYS A 154 8.73 11.57 -15.06
N TYR A 155 7.43 11.84 -14.91
CA TYR A 155 6.85 13.15 -15.15
C TYR A 155 7.53 14.24 -14.29
N TYR A 156 7.65 14.00 -12.98
CA TYR A 156 8.27 14.97 -12.07
C TYR A 156 9.78 15.12 -12.26
N LEU A 157 10.47 14.07 -12.70
CA LEU A 157 11.90 14.13 -13.03
C LEU A 157 12.19 14.67 -14.44
N ASN A 158 11.15 14.99 -15.23
CA ASN A 158 11.26 15.38 -16.63
C ASN A 158 12.04 14.35 -17.47
N LEU A 159 11.74 13.06 -17.26
CA LEU A 159 12.36 11.93 -17.94
C LEU A 159 11.34 11.15 -18.79
N SER A 160 11.83 10.46 -19.82
CA SER A 160 10.99 9.54 -20.59
C SER A 160 10.80 8.22 -19.84
N SER A 161 9.54 7.82 -19.60
CA SER A 161 9.20 6.51 -19.03
C SER A 161 9.64 5.35 -19.92
N LYS A 162 9.62 5.53 -21.26
CA LYS A 162 10.06 4.50 -22.22
C LYS A 162 11.54 4.13 -22.10
N LEU A 163 12.38 5.08 -21.67
CA LEU A 163 13.83 4.89 -21.52
C LEU A 163 14.23 4.30 -20.16
N ASN A 164 13.37 4.44 -19.15
CA ASN A 164 13.65 4.06 -17.77
C ASN A 164 12.76 2.90 -17.30
N LYS A 165 12.78 1.80 -18.06
CA LYS A 165 11.81 0.71 -17.90
C LYS A 165 11.80 0.13 -16.48
N LEU A 166 10.60 0.08 -15.92
CA LEU A 166 10.29 -0.69 -14.74
C LEU A 166 10.43 -2.19 -15.06
N ASN A 167 11.31 -2.88 -14.33
CA ASN A 167 11.58 -4.30 -14.56
C ASN A 167 10.54 -5.17 -13.85
N ARG A 168 10.30 -4.86 -12.56
CA ARG A 168 9.37 -5.62 -11.73
C ARG A 168 8.72 -4.74 -10.68
N VAL A 169 7.51 -5.12 -10.30
CA VAL A 169 6.71 -4.49 -9.24
C VAL A 169 6.40 -5.53 -8.17
N LEU A 170 6.35 -5.10 -6.92
CA LEU A 170 5.76 -5.87 -5.82
C LEU A 170 4.84 -4.92 -5.02
N LYS A 171 3.61 -5.35 -4.75
CA LYS A 171 2.66 -4.67 -3.85
C LYS A 171 2.63 -5.37 -2.50
#